data_AF-A0A6H9Z358-F1
#
_entry.id   AF-A0A6H9Z358-F1
#
_cell.length_a   1.000
_cell.length_b   1.000
_cell.length_c   1.000
_cell.angle_alpha   90.00
_cell.angle_beta   90.00
_cell.angle_gamma   90.00
#
_symmetry.space_group_name_H-M   'P 1'
#
loop_
_entity.id
_entity.type
_entity.pdbx_description
1 polymer ?
#
loop_
_entity_poly.entity_id
_entity_poly.type
_entity_poly.pdbx_seq_one_letter_code
_entity_poly.pdbx_strand_id
1 'polypeptide(L)'
;MHPTRRLAIALAAGTLAVPLLSTPTAHAAGSYDCFFGDRTTAADDYQISGNSCDGAGYSDVVITVLSGSAAGSHRCRTAFSWNGFLSANGCRPA
;
A
#
# COMPACT_ATOMS: atom_id res chain seq x y z
N MET A 1 9.29 -52.02 -17.58
CA MET A 1 9.22 -50.96 -16.57
C MET A 1 9.36 -49.64 -17.32
N HIS A 2 8.35 -48.76 -17.30
CA HIS A 2 8.31 -47.53 -18.13
C HIS A 2 8.71 -46.29 -17.30
N PRO A 3 10.01 -45.95 -17.20
CA PRO A 3 10.49 -44.83 -16.37
C PRO A 3 10.04 -43.46 -16.89
N THR A 4 9.64 -43.36 -18.16
CA THR A 4 9.29 -42.13 -18.87
C THR A 4 7.97 -41.49 -18.41
N ARG A 5 7.02 -42.27 -17.90
CA ARG A 5 5.70 -41.75 -17.50
C ARG A 5 5.73 -40.96 -16.18
N ARG A 6 6.67 -41.29 -15.28
CA ARG A 6 6.81 -40.60 -13.98
C ARG A 6 7.49 -39.24 -14.11
N LEU A 7 8.43 -39.09 -15.05
CA LEU A 7 9.09 -37.80 -15.32
C LEU A 7 8.13 -36.76 -15.90
N ALA A 8 7.22 -37.17 -16.80
CA ALA A 8 6.26 -36.26 -17.42
C ALA A 8 5.27 -35.65 -16.41
N ILE A 9 4.90 -36.40 -15.36
CA ILE A 9 3.97 -35.93 -14.32
C ILE A 9 4.66 -34.92 -13.38
N ALA A 10 5.95 -35.12 -13.07
CA ALA A 10 6.71 -34.20 -12.23
C ALA A 10 6.93 -32.83 -12.89
N LEU A 11 7.14 -32.81 -14.22
CA LEU A 11 7.33 -31.58 -14.99
C LEU A 11 6.04 -30.74 -15.09
N ALA A 12 4.88 -31.38 -15.22
CA ALA A 12 3.58 -30.69 -15.30
C ALA A 12 3.15 -30.05 -13.97
N ALA A 13 3.56 -30.62 -12.82
CA ALA A 13 3.29 -30.03 -11.51
C ALA A 13 4.15 -28.78 -11.25
N GLY A 14 5.39 -28.76 -11.74
CA GLY A 14 6.29 -27.62 -11.59
C GLY A 14 5.80 -26.36 -12.32
N THR A 15 5.17 -26.49 -13.48
CA THR A 15 4.71 -25.33 -14.27
C THR A 15 3.52 -24.60 -13.66
N LEU A 16 2.78 -25.23 -12.74
CA LEU A 16 1.63 -24.60 -12.05
C LEU A 16 2.03 -23.92 -10.74
N ALA A 17 3.14 -24.35 -10.10
CA ALA A 17 3.60 -23.78 -8.84
C ALA A 17 4.43 -22.50 -9.02
N VAL A 18 5.14 -22.37 -10.15
CA VAL A 18 5.98 -21.19 -10.47
C VAL A 18 5.18 -19.88 -10.56
N PRO A 19 4.02 -19.79 -11.23
CA PRO A 19 3.31 -18.50 -11.35
C PRO A 19 2.84 -17.92 -10.01
N LEU A 20 2.60 -18.76 -8.99
CA LEU A 20 2.21 -18.31 -7.64
C LEU A 20 3.36 -17.65 -6.84
N LEU A 21 4.62 -17.92 -7.21
CA LEU A 21 5.80 -17.32 -6.58
C LEU A 21 6.21 -15.99 -7.26
N SER A 22 5.71 -15.75 -8.47
CA SER A 22 6.03 -14.56 -9.27
C SER A 22 4.93 -13.50 -9.27
N THR A 23 3.82 -13.72 -8.57
CA THR A 23 2.87 -12.63 -8.31
C THR A 23 3.48 -11.71 -7.25
N PRO A 24 3.74 -10.43 -7.56
CA PRO A 24 4.03 -9.44 -6.53
C PRO A 24 2.95 -9.56 -5.47
N THR A 25 3.31 -9.50 -4.19
CA THR A 25 2.33 -9.36 -3.12
C THR A 25 1.48 -8.15 -3.44
N ALA A 26 0.26 -8.37 -3.92
CA ALA A 26 -0.72 -7.33 -4.13
C ALA A 26 -1.16 -6.88 -2.74
N HIS A 27 -0.33 -6.04 -2.11
CA HIS A 27 -0.75 -5.31 -0.93
C HIS A 27 -1.93 -4.46 -1.40
N ALA A 28 -3.12 -4.73 -0.86
CA ALA A 28 -4.25 -3.83 -1.05
C ALA A 28 -3.77 -2.42 -0.67
N ALA A 29 -3.76 -1.51 -1.65
CA ALA A 29 -3.38 -0.13 -1.41
C ALA A 29 -4.28 0.39 -0.27
N GLY A 30 -3.66 0.86 0.81
CA GLY A 30 -4.42 1.40 1.92
C GLY A 30 -5.13 2.68 1.53
N SER A 31 -6.21 3.00 2.21
CA SER A 31 -6.89 4.28 2.02
C SER A 31 -7.29 4.88 3.35
N TYR A 32 -7.16 6.19 3.47
CA TYR A 32 -7.62 6.99 4.60
C TYR A 32 -8.37 8.21 4.11
N ASP A 33 -9.48 8.51 4.77
CA ASP A 33 -10.22 9.76 4.63
C ASP A 33 -10.11 10.54 5.94
N CYS A 34 -9.55 11.74 5.88
CA CYS A 34 -9.30 12.61 7.03
C CYS A 34 -10.11 13.90 6.92
N PHE A 35 -10.72 14.33 8.01
CA PHE A 35 -11.41 15.63 8.04
C PHE A 35 -10.42 16.80 7.94
N PHE A 36 -9.30 16.72 8.66
CA PHE A 36 -8.29 17.77 8.67
C PHE A 36 -6.89 17.18 8.54
N GLY A 37 -6.00 17.86 7.82
CA GLY A 37 -4.61 17.44 7.69
C GLY A 37 -3.65 18.56 7.35
N ASP A 38 -2.45 18.46 7.92
CA ASP A 38 -1.36 19.40 7.72
C ASP A 38 -0.18 18.77 7.01
N ARG A 39 0.45 19.58 6.15
CA ARG A 39 1.65 19.22 5.41
C ARG A 39 2.89 19.77 6.11
N THR A 40 3.90 18.92 6.28
CA THR A 40 5.24 19.35 6.67
C THR A 40 6.22 18.92 5.58
N THR A 41 6.98 19.88 5.04
CA THR A 41 7.98 19.62 4.00
C THR A 41 9.11 18.77 4.55
N ALA A 42 9.47 17.72 3.82
CA ALA A 42 10.72 16.97 3.95
C ALA A 42 11.56 17.21 2.67
N ALA A 43 12.80 16.71 2.63
CA ALA A 43 13.77 17.10 1.60
C ALA A 43 13.25 16.96 0.15
N ASP A 44 12.71 15.79 -0.21
CA ASP A 44 12.24 15.46 -1.57
C ASP A 44 10.74 15.10 -1.61
N ASP A 45 10.09 15.06 -0.45
CA ASP A 45 8.70 14.68 -0.26
C ASP A 45 8.08 15.50 0.88
N TYR A 46 6.85 15.19 1.26
CA TYR A 46 6.26 15.78 2.46
C TYR A 46 5.63 14.72 3.35
N GLN A 47 5.42 15.12 4.60
CA GLN A 47 4.68 14.36 5.59
C GLN A 47 3.27 14.94 5.73
N ILE A 48 2.32 14.09 6.08
CA ILE A 48 0.97 14.49 6.43
C ILE A 48 0.70 14.07 7.87
N SER A 49 0.19 15.00 8.67
CA SER A 49 -0.45 14.70 9.96
C SER A 49 -1.95 14.97 9.83
N GLY A 50 -2.78 13.97 10.07
CA GLY A 50 -4.23 14.02 9.90
C GLY A 50 -4.98 13.81 11.21
N ASN A 51 -6.18 14.39 11.31
CA ASN A 51 -7.11 14.22 12.43
C ASN A 51 -8.50 13.83 11.93
N SER A 52 -9.22 13.09 12.78
CA SER A 52 -10.51 12.48 12.46
C SER A 52 -10.42 11.70 11.15
N CYS A 53 -9.48 10.76 11.12
CA CYS A 53 -9.20 9.91 9.98
C CYS A 53 -9.82 8.53 10.15
N ASP A 54 -10.51 8.07 9.10
CA ASP A 54 -11.05 6.73 8.97
C ASP A 54 -10.37 6.01 7.81
N GLY A 55 -10.07 4.72 7.98
CA GLY A 55 -9.42 3.94 6.93
C GLY A 55 -8.41 2.92 7.46
N ALA A 56 -7.69 2.29 6.54
CA ALA A 56 -6.73 1.24 6.87
C ALA A 56 -5.63 1.11 5.81
N GLY A 57 -4.45 0.68 6.27
CA GLY A 57 -3.32 0.29 5.44
C GLY A 57 -2.03 0.97 5.88
N TYR A 58 -0.89 0.33 5.62
CA TYR A 58 0.40 0.81 6.12
C TYR A 58 1.31 1.33 5.01
N SER A 59 1.27 0.71 3.82
CA SER A 59 2.19 0.99 2.72
C SER A 59 1.43 1.32 1.43
N ASP A 60 1.99 2.23 0.61
CA ASP A 60 1.38 2.73 -0.63
C ASP A 60 -0.09 3.10 -0.44
N VAL A 61 -0.33 4.07 0.44
CA VAL A 61 -1.68 4.47 0.82
C VAL A 61 -2.11 5.73 0.09
N VAL A 62 -3.41 5.83 -0.17
CA VAL A 62 -4.05 7.07 -0.65
C VAL A 62 -4.75 7.73 0.53
N ILE A 63 -4.43 8.99 0.78
CA ILE A 63 -5.00 9.79 1.87
C ILE A 63 -5.77 10.94 1.24
N THR A 64 -7.06 11.01 1.51
CA THR A 64 -7.91 12.14 1.13
C THR A 64 -8.12 13.02 2.34
N VAL A 65 -7.84 14.30 2.22
CA VAL A 65 -7.98 15.27 3.30
C VAL A 65 -8.99 16.34 2.89
N LEU A 66 -10.00 16.57 3.72
CA LEU A 66 -11.04 17.55 3.43
C LEU A 66 -10.58 19.00 3.65
N SER A 67 -9.84 19.29 4.73
CA SER A 67 -9.44 20.65 5.12
C SER A 67 -8.02 20.72 5.69
N GLY A 68 -7.41 21.90 5.65
CA GLY A 68 -6.05 22.15 6.13
C GLY A 68 -5.02 22.30 5.00
N SER A 69 -3.74 22.41 5.38
CA SER A 69 -2.66 22.64 4.41
C SER A 69 -2.37 21.43 3.50
N ALA A 70 -2.86 20.25 3.89
CA ALA A 70 -2.82 19.03 3.08
C ALA A 70 -4.17 18.70 2.41
N ALA A 71 -5.09 19.65 2.21
CA ALA A 71 -6.36 19.38 1.53
C ALA A 71 -6.15 18.81 0.11
N GLY A 72 -6.93 17.77 -0.22
CA GLY A 72 -6.84 17.03 -1.48
C GLY A 72 -6.46 15.56 -1.31
N SER A 73 -6.12 14.89 -2.40
CA SER A 73 -5.71 13.48 -2.41
C SER A 73 -4.19 13.34 -2.52
N HIS A 74 -3.63 12.44 -1.72
CA HIS A 74 -2.20 12.26 -1.55
C HIS A 74 -1.83 10.79 -1.54
N ARG A 75 -0.82 10.43 -2.31
CA ARG A 75 -0.23 9.09 -2.28
C ARG A 75 0.99 9.12 -1.38
N CYS A 76 0.97 8.32 -0.31
CA CYS A 76 2.03 8.26 0.67
C CYS A 76 2.67 6.88 0.70
N ARG A 77 3.98 6.85 0.87
CA ARG A 77 4.74 5.59 0.95
C ARG A 77 4.35 4.78 2.16
N THR A 78 4.18 5.45 3.31
CA THR A 78 3.71 4.82 4.54
C THR A 78 2.71 5.69 5.29
N ALA A 79 1.84 5.05 6.05
CA ALA A 79 0.96 5.70 7.02
C ALA A 79 0.80 4.86 8.29
N PHE A 80 0.63 5.56 9.40
CA PHE A 80 0.26 5.00 10.69
C PHE A 80 -0.98 5.76 11.18
N SER A 81 -2.00 5.04 11.61
CA SER A 81 -3.22 5.62 12.16
C SER A 81 -3.57 4.97 13.48
N TRP A 82 -3.93 5.80 14.46
CA TRP A 82 -4.34 5.38 15.79
C TRP A 82 -5.32 6.38 16.40
N ASN A 83 -6.47 5.89 16.87
CA ASN A 83 -7.53 6.71 17.50
C ASN A 83 -7.94 7.95 16.68
N GLY A 84 -8.03 7.80 15.35
CA GLY A 84 -8.42 8.89 14.44
C GLY A 84 -7.31 9.90 14.14
N PHE A 85 -6.13 9.79 14.75
CA PHE A 85 -4.93 10.51 14.35
C PHE A 85 -4.17 9.71 13.30
N LEU A 86 -3.63 10.40 12.29
CA LEU A 86 -2.83 9.79 11.23
C LEU A 86 -1.50 10.51 11.07
N SER A 87 -0.43 9.75 10.85
CA SER A 87 0.87 10.27 10.40
C SER A 87 1.33 9.48 9.17
N ALA A 88 1.70 10.19 8.11
CA ALA A 88 2.14 9.59 6.85
C ALA A 88 3.41 10.24 6.31
N ASN A 89 4.23 9.45 5.63
CA ASN A 89 5.54 9.84 5.12
C ASN A 89 5.68 9.53 3.62
N GLY A 90 6.58 10.25 2.96
CA GLY A 90 6.82 10.07 1.53
C GLY A 90 5.60 10.41 0.71
N CYS A 91 4.85 11.45 1.11
CA CYS A 91 3.63 11.86 0.46
C CYS A 91 3.91 12.75 -0.75
N ARG A 92 3.06 12.58 -1.76
CA ARG A 92 3.01 13.38 -2.99
C ARG A 92 1.55 13.52 -3.44
N PRO A 93 1.22 14.48 -4.32
CA PRO A 93 -0.11 14.53 -4.93
C PRO A 93 -0.41 13.17 -5.59
N ALA A 94 -1.63 12.66 -5.35
CA ALA A 94 -2.09 11.39 -5.93
C ALA A 94 -2.38 11.53 -7.43
#